data_AF-A0A529SJT9-F1
#
_entry.id   AF-A0A529SJT9-F1
#
_cell.length_a   1.000
_cell.length_b   1.000
_cell.length_c   1.000
_cell.angle_alpha   90.00
_cell.angle_beta   90.00
_cell.angle_gamma   90.00
#
_symmetry.space_group_name_H-M   'P 1'
#
loop_
_entity.id
_entity.type
_entity.pdbx_description
1 polymer ?
#
loop_
_entity_poly.entity_id
_entity_poly.type
_entity_poly.pdbx_seq_one_letter_code
_entity_poly.pdbx_strand_id
1 'polypeptide(L)'
;ACTQAPYMDRDDTAKVLGLPVDKVRIVPTATGGGFGSKLDVSLQPLIGLVAMKTGRPAALAYTRNESMMSTTKRHPAEMKATIGADAEGRITGMVFEGDFNTGAYASWGPTVANRVPVHASGPYLTPNYRATGYAIHTNGPIAGAFRGFGVPQAT
;
A
#
# COMPACT_ATOMS: atom_id res chain seq x y z
N ALA A 1 -18.62 3.36 -5.32
CA ALA A 1 -17.58 2.45 -4.82
C ALA A 1 -17.16 2.89 -3.42
N CYS A 2 -16.94 1.94 -2.51
CA CYS A 2 -16.37 2.22 -1.20
C CYS A 2 -14.85 2.28 -1.34
N THR A 3 -14.29 3.47 -1.55
CA THR A 3 -12.90 3.68 -2.00
C THR A 3 -12.27 4.92 -1.36
N GLN A 4 -10.94 4.95 -1.31
CA GLN A 4 -10.13 6.12 -0.94
C GLN A 4 -9.52 6.84 -2.16
N ALA A 5 -9.57 6.25 -3.36
CA ALA A 5 -8.89 6.78 -4.54
C ALA A 5 -9.75 6.64 -5.82
N PRO A 6 -10.87 7.35 -5.93
CA PRO A 6 -11.83 7.16 -7.04
C PRO A 6 -11.24 7.43 -8.43
N TYR A 7 -10.23 8.30 -8.55
CA TYR A 7 -9.56 8.57 -9.82
C TYR A 7 -8.58 7.47 -10.22
N MET A 8 -7.81 6.93 -9.26
CA MET A 8 -6.95 5.77 -9.52
C MET A 8 -7.79 4.55 -9.89
N ASP A 9 -8.87 4.30 -9.13
CA ASP A 9 -9.84 3.26 -9.45
C ASP A 9 -10.40 3.38 -10.86
N ARG A 10 -10.75 4.61 -11.29
CA ARG A 10 -11.29 4.88 -12.62
C ARG A 10 -10.28 4.51 -13.69
N ASP A 11 -9.03 4.94 -13.53
CA ASP A 11 -7.98 4.74 -14.52
C ASP A 11 -7.62 3.25 -14.64
N ASP A 12 -7.48 2.55 -13.51
CA ASP A 12 -7.24 1.10 -13.48
C ASP A 12 -8.43 0.31 -14.03
N THR A 13 -9.66 0.69 -13.66
CA THR A 13 -10.88 0.03 -14.17
C THR A 13 -11.01 0.22 -15.67
N ALA A 14 -10.78 1.43 -16.19
CA ALA A 14 -10.80 1.70 -17.62
C ALA A 14 -9.77 0.85 -18.36
N LYS A 15 -8.54 0.75 -17.83
CA LYS A 15 -7.49 -0.11 -18.38
C LYS A 15 -7.87 -1.59 -18.40
N VAL A 16 -8.41 -2.13 -17.31
CA VAL A 16 -8.82 -3.54 -17.23
C VAL A 16 -9.97 -3.87 -18.17
N LEU A 17 -10.92 -2.94 -18.34
CA LEU A 17 -12.09 -3.14 -19.20
C LEU A 17 -11.85 -2.79 -20.68
N GLY A 18 -10.66 -2.27 -21.02
CA GLY A 18 -10.35 -1.82 -22.37
C GLY A 18 -11.18 -0.62 -22.82
N LEU A 19 -11.55 0.27 -21.88
CA LEU A 19 -12.36 1.46 -22.14
C LEU A 19 -11.52 2.74 -22.09
N PRO A 20 -11.89 3.77 -22.87
CA PRO A 20 -11.43 5.13 -22.62
C PRO A 20 -11.81 5.59 -21.20
N VAL A 21 -10.93 6.36 -20.56
CA VAL A 21 -11.10 6.83 -19.18
C VAL A 21 -12.38 7.66 -18.99
N ASP A 22 -12.76 8.46 -19.99
CA ASP A 22 -13.97 9.28 -20.01
C ASP A 22 -15.27 8.45 -20.14
N LYS A 23 -15.16 7.16 -20.49
CA LYS A 23 -16.27 6.20 -20.49
C LYS A 23 -16.46 5.49 -19.15
N VAL A 24 -15.60 5.76 -18.16
CA VAL A 24 -15.69 5.19 -16.82
C VAL A 24 -15.90 6.28 -15.79
N ARG A 25 -16.95 6.14 -14.96
CA ARG A 25 -17.21 7.03 -13.83
C ARG A 25 -17.25 6.25 -12.53
N ILE A 26 -16.30 6.52 -11.64
CA ILE A 26 -16.32 6.00 -10.26
C ILE A 26 -16.92 7.07 -9.35
N VAL A 27 -18.08 6.76 -8.77
CA VAL A 27 -18.70 7.61 -7.75
C VAL A 27 -18.36 7.06 -6.36
N PRO A 28 -17.55 7.74 -5.54
CA PRO A 28 -17.27 7.29 -4.18
C PRO A 28 -18.55 7.35 -3.34
N THR A 29 -18.76 6.34 -2.50
CA THR A 29 -19.88 6.28 -1.54
C THR A 29 -19.38 6.57 -0.13
N ALA A 30 -20.31 6.71 0.82
CA ALA A 30 -19.96 6.68 2.25
C ALA A 30 -19.06 5.48 2.53
N THR A 31 -17.92 5.73 3.18
CA THR A 31 -16.85 4.74 3.35
C THR A 31 -16.65 4.44 4.83
N GLY A 32 -17.08 3.26 5.25
CA GLY A 32 -16.94 2.77 6.63
C GLY A 32 -15.51 2.37 6.98
N GLY A 33 -14.56 3.31 6.90
CA GLY A 33 -13.13 3.09 7.14
C GLY A 33 -12.39 2.46 5.95
N GLY A 34 -11.08 2.68 5.89
CA GLY A 34 -10.20 2.15 4.84
C GLY A 34 -8.78 1.93 5.33
N PHE A 35 -8.21 2.89 6.06
CA PHE A 35 -6.87 2.76 6.66
C PHE A 35 -5.75 2.40 5.66
N GLY A 36 -5.95 2.64 4.37
CA GLY A 36 -5.02 2.32 3.28
C GLY A 36 -5.47 1.17 2.39
N SER A 37 -6.27 0.22 2.89
CA SER A 37 -6.63 -1.00 2.13
C SER A 37 -7.66 -0.78 1.01
N LYS A 38 -8.17 0.45 0.89
CA LYS A 38 -9.11 0.88 -0.17
C LYS A 38 -8.48 1.90 -1.13
N LEU A 39 -7.15 1.92 -1.22
CA LEU A 39 -6.41 2.67 -2.24
C LEU A 39 -6.22 1.85 -3.51
N ASP A 40 -5.92 0.57 -3.37
CA ASP A 40 -5.83 -0.36 -4.49
C ASP A 40 -7.21 -0.65 -5.07
N VAL A 41 -7.27 -0.78 -6.41
CA VAL A 41 -8.48 -1.22 -7.11
C VAL A 41 -8.92 -2.61 -6.61
N SER A 42 -10.23 -2.82 -6.49
CA SER A 42 -10.81 -4.06 -5.98
C SER A 42 -11.97 -4.55 -6.86
N LEU A 43 -13.21 -4.27 -6.46
CA LEU A 43 -14.42 -4.80 -7.10
C LEU A 43 -14.81 -4.02 -8.37
N GLN A 44 -14.30 -2.81 -8.53
CA GLN A 44 -14.71 -1.87 -9.58
C GLN A 44 -14.63 -2.48 -10.99
N PRO A 45 -13.52 -3.14 -11.40
CA PRO A 45 -13.43 -3.75 -12.73
C PRO A 45 -14.32 -4.99 -12.86
N LEU A 46 -14.47 -5.79 -11.81
CA LEU A 46 -15.32 -6.99 -11.84
C LEU A 46 -16.81 -6.63 -12.02
N ILE A 47 -17.28 -5.62 -11.29
CA ILE A 47 -18.65 -5.11 -11.42
C ILE A 47 -18.86 -4.52 -12.82
N GLY A 48 -17.88 -3.76 -13.32
CA GLY A 48 -17.93 -3.20 -14.68
C GLY A 48 -18.02 -4.28 -15.76
N LEU A 49 -17.22 -5.34 -15.64
CA LEU A 49 -17.23 -6.47 -16.57
C LEU A 49 -18.60 -7.17 -16.60
N VAL A 50 -19.19 -7.44 -15.43
CA VAL A 50 -20.52 -8.06 -15.32
C VAL A 50 -21.60 -7.14 -15.93
N ALA A 51 -21.55 -5.84 -15.64
CA ALA A 51 -22.50 -4.88 -16.18
C ALA A 51 -22.41 -4.80 -17.72
N MET A 52 -21.20 -4.75 -18.27
CA MET A 52 -20.97 -4.75 -19.73
C MET A 52 -21.44 -6.05 -20.38
N LYS A 53 -21.15 -7.20 -19.77
CA LYS A 53 -21.51 -8.52 -20.33
C LYS A 53 -23.02 -8.77 -20.33
N THR A 54 -23.72 -8.27 -19.31
CA THR A 54 -25.15 -8.55 -19.11
C THR A 54 -26.07 -7.43 -19.58
N GLY A 55 -25.54 -6.22 -19.78
CA GLY A 55 -26.34 -5.02 -20.05
C GLY A 55 -27.20 -4.57 -18.88
N ARG A 56 -26.94 -5.06 -17.66
CA ARG A 56 -27.76 -4.81 -16.46
C ARG A 56 -26.93 -4.23 -15.31
N PRO A 57 -27.52 -3.45 -14.40
CA PRO A 57 -26.84 -3.04 -13.18
C PRO A 57 -26.36 -4.25 -12.38
N ALA A 58 -25.15 -4.15 -11.82
CA ALA A 58 -24.53 -5.18 -11.00
C ALA A 58 -24.06 -4.61 -9.65
N ALA A 59 -24.13 -5.42 -8.62
CA ALA A 59 -23.62 -5.09 -7.29
C ALA A 59 -22.83 -6.28 -6.75
N LEU A 60 -21.74 -5.99 -6.06
CA LEU A 60 -20.91 -6.99 -5.42
C LEU A 60 -20.44 -6.43 -4.07
N ALA A 61 -20.55 -7.24 -3.03
CA ALA A 61 -20.03 -6.94 -1.71
C ALA A 61 -19.28 -8.17 -1.20
N TYR A 62 -18.02 -7.99 -0.81
CA TYR A 62 -17.28 -9.05 -0.15
C TYR A 62 -17.90 -9.41 1.20
N THR A 63 -17.95 -10.69 1.50
CA THR A 63 -17.98 -11.19 2.87
C THR A 63 -16.72 -10.73 3.61
N ARG A 64 -16.73 -10.81 4.94
CA ARG A 64 -15.54 -10.46 5.73
C ARG A 64 -14.33 -11.32 5.35
N ASN A 65 -14.52 -12.62 5.11
CA ASN A 65 -13.43 -13.53 4.75
C ASN A 65 -12.83 -13.17 3.39
N GLU A 66 -13.65 -12.93 2.37
CA GLU A 66 -13.16 -12.50 1.05
C GLU A 66 -12.42 -11.16 1.15
N SER A 67 -12.96 -10.19 1.91
CA SER A 67 -12.29 -8.91 2.13
C SER A 67 -10.92 -9.11 2.80
N MET A 68 -10.80 -10.00 3.78
CA MET A 68 -9.53 -10.29 4.44
C MET A 68 -8.56 -11.04 3.54
N MET A 69 -9.02 -11.92 2.65
CA MET A 69 -8.15 -12.68 1.76
C MET A 69 -7.68 -11.88 0.54
N SER A 70 -8.53 -11.02 0.00
CA SER A 70 -8.30 -10.39 -1.32
C SER A 70 -7.72 -8.98 -1.25
N THR A 71 -7.84 -8.28 -0.11
CA THR A 71 -7.31 -6.90 0.02
C THR A 71 -5.87 -6.87 0.51
N THR A 72 -5.22 -5.72 0.37
CA THR A 72 -3.84 -5.54 0.81
C THR A 72 -3.67 -5.70 2.33
N LYS A 73 -2.46 -6.07 2.74
CA LYS A 73 -2.02 -6.18 4.14
C LYS A 73 -0.89 -5.20 4.42
N ARG A 74 -0.55 -5.00 5.70
CA ARG A 74 0.68 -4.31 6.07
C ARG A 74 1.88 -5.19 5.68
N HIS A 75 2.93 -4.60 5.13
CA HIS A 75 4.18 -5.29 4.83
C HIS A 75 4.78 -5.94 6.09
N PRO A 76 4.96 -7.27 6.11
CA PRO A 76 5.94 -7.90 6.97
C PRO A 76 7.32 -7.33 6.64
N ALA A 77 8.08 -6.98 7.67
CA ALA A 77 9.37 -6.33 7.51
C ALA A 77 10.42 -7.01 8.39
N GLU A 78 11.61 -7.18 7.84
CA GLU A 78 12.83 -7.49 8.58
C GLU A 78 13.76 -6.28 8.46
N MET A 79 14.22 -5.75 9.58
CA MET A 79 14.99 -4.51 9.60
C MET A 79 16.18 -4.63 10.54
N LYS A 80 17.29 -4.04 10.12
CA LYS A 80 18.51 -3.95 10.90
C LYS A 80 18.97 -2.50 10.95
N ALA A 81 19.32 -2.06 12.15
CA ALA A 81 19.89 -0.74 12.40
C ALA A 81 21.18 -0.86 13.21
N THR A 82 22.15 -0.03 12.90
CA THR A 82 23.32 0.22 13.75
C THR A 82 23.42 1.70 13.99
N ILE A 83 23.44 2.10 15.26
CA ILE A 83 23.42 3.51 15.69
C ILE A 83 24.68 3.75 16.50
N GLY A 84 25.45 4.78 16.11
CA GLY A 84 26.57 5.29 16.88
C GLY A 84 26.13 6.41 17.81
N ALA A 85 26.68 6.44 19.02
CA ALA A 85 26.51 7.53 19.97
C ALA A 85 27.85 7.94 20.59
N ASP A 86 27.99 9.21 20.96
CA ASP A 86 29.14 9.73 21.72
C ASP A 86 29.01 9.44 23.23
N ALA A 87 30.03 9.83 24.01
CA ALA A 87 30.05 9.62 25.47
C ALA A 87 28.95 10.38 26.21
N GLU A 88 28.42 11.45 25.60
CA GLU A 88 27.31 12.26 26.10
C GLU A 88 25.94 11.73 25.66
N GLY A 89 25.90 10.64 24.89
CA GLY A 89 24.67 9.99 24.42
C GLY A 89 24.03 10.61 23.18
N ARG A 90 24.73 11.48 22.44
CA ARG A 90 24.23 12.06 21.18
C ARG A 90 24.47 11.11 20.01
N ILE A 91 23.49 10.99 19.13
CA ILE A 91 23.61 10.17 17.92
C ILE A 91 24.64 10.79 16.98
N THR A 92 25.65 10.01 16.60
CA THR A 92 26.70 10.42 15.65
C THR A 92 26.43 9.90 14.25
N GLY A 93 25.67 8.82 14.11
CA GLY A 93 25.21 8.32 12.82
C GLY A 93 24.40 7.04 12.91
N MET A 94 23.78 6.67 11.79
CA MET A 94 23.00 5.44 11.66
C MET A 94 23.16 4.81 10.28
N VAL A 95 23.29 3.48 10.27
CA VAL A 95 23.15 2.63 9.09
C VAL A 95 21.89 1.79 9.25
N PHE A 96 21.02 1.83 8.26
CA PHE A 96 19.74 1.12 8.24
C PHE A 96 19.58 0.27 6.98
N GLU A 97 19.06 -0.94 7.15
CA GLU A 97 18.64 -1.85 6.08
C GLU A 97 17.26 -2.41 6.41
N GLY A 98 16.36 -2.44 5.43
CA GLY A 98 15.00 -2.95 5.62
C GLY A 98 14.50 -3.73 4.40
N ASP A 99 14.07 -4.96 4.66
CA ASP A 99 13.44 -5.86 3.69
C ASP A 99 11.94 -5.90 3.94
N PHE A 100 11.14 -5.55 2.93
CA PHE A 100 9.68 -5.47 3.01
C PHE A 100 9.04 -6.49 2.07
N ASN A 101 8.40 -7.52 2.62
CA ASN A 101 7.65 -8.48 1.83
C ASN A 101 6.40 -7.80 1.24
N THR A 102 6.39 -7.56 -0.07
CA THR A 102 5.28 -6.90 -0.77
C THR A 102 4.24 -7.87 -1.33
N GLY A 103 4.46 -9.17 -1.19
CA GLY A 103 3.59 -10.22 -1.74
C GLY A 103 3.65 -10.29 -3.28
N ALA A 104 2.60 -10.86 -3.85
CA ALA A 104 2.57 -11.22 -5.28
C ALA A 104 2.52 -10.01 -6.24
N TYR A 105 2.08 -8.84 -5.77
CA TYR A 105 1.93 -7.63 -6.60
C TYR A 105 2.54 -6.42 -5.89
N ALA A 106 3.02 -5.45 -6.68
CA ALA A 106 3.79 -4.34 -6.14
C ALA A 106 2.96 -3.47 -5.16
N SER A 107 1.71 -3.16 -5.51
CA SER A 107 0.86 -2.25 -4.74
C SER A 107 1.68 -1.02 -4.29
N TRP A 108 1.68 -0.70 -3.00
CA TRP A 108 2.44 0.40 -2.39
C TRP A 108 3.82 -0.03 -1.88
N GLY A 109 4.31 -1.21 -2.24
CA GLY A 109 5.64 -1.73 -1.88
C GLY A 109 6.78 -0.75 -2.14
N PRO A 110 6.92 -0.18 -3.36
CA PRO A 110 7.95 0.81 -3.63
C PRO A 110 7.85 2.05 -2.73
N THR A 111 6.62 2.49 -2.41
CA THR A 111 6.40 3.64 -1.53
C THR A 111 6.80 3.32 -0.09
N VAL A 112 6.47 2.13 0.42
CA VAL A 112 6.86 1.70 1.77
C VAL A 112 8.38 1.53 1.87
N ALA A 113 9.00 0.86 0.90
CA ALA A 113 10.44 0.63 0.87
C ALA A 113 11.25 1.93 0.71
N ASN A 114 10.66 3.01 0.19
CA ASN A 114 11.28 4.33 0.17
C ASN A 114 10.99 5.13 1.45
N ARG A 115 9.75 5.10 1.94
CA ARG A 115 9.32 5.91 3.08
C ARG A 115 9.96 5.46 4.39
N VAL A 116 10.13 4.15 4.61
CA VAL A 116 10.73 3.63 5.84
C VAL A 116 12.16 4.15 6.03
N PRO A 117 13.08 4.02 5.06
CA PRO A 117 14.39 4.65 5.12
C PRO A 117 14.39 6.14 5.44
N VAL A 118 13.39 6.91 5.01
CA VAL A 118 13.32 8.35 5.35
C VAL A 118 13.02 8.58 6.85
N HIS A 119 12.31 7.66 7.49
CA HIS A 119 11.81 7.83 8.87
C HIS A 119 12.52 6.94 9.90
N ALA A 120 13.38 6.01 9.46
CA ALA A 120 13.97 5.00 10.33
C ALA A 120 14.95 5.57 11.36
N SER A 121 15.48 6.78 11.15
CA SER A 121 16.24 7.50 12.18
C SER A 121 15.38 7.99 13.35
N GLY A 122 14.05 7.94 13.21
CA GLY A 122 13.14 8.64 14.10
C GLY A 122 13.32 10.16 14.02
N PRO A 123 12.65 10.90 14.91
CA PRO A 123 12.71 12.36 14.95
C PRO A 123 13.97 12.88 15.68
N TYR A 124 15.15 12.30 15.41
CA TYR A 124 16.41 12.64 16.07
C TYR A 124 17.44 13.17 15.07
N LEU A 125 18.23 14.16 15.49
CA LEU A 125 19.36 14.66 14.70
C LEU A 125 20.37 13.52 14.48
N THR A 126 20.49 13.07 13.23
CA THR A 126 21.39 11.99 12.82
C THR A 126 22.31 12.51 11.72
N PRO A 127 23.48 13.07 12.07
CA PRO A 127 24.28 13.83 11.12
C PRO A 127 24.92 12.98 10.02
N ASN A 128 25.16 11.69 10.28
CA ASN A 128 25.66 10.73 9.29
C ASN A 128 24.64 9.62 9.08
N TYR A 129 24.02 9.55 7.91
CA TYR A 129 22.91 8.64 7.65
C TYR A 129 23.08 7.87 6.34
N ARG A 130 22.96 6.54 6.42
CA ARG A 130 22.82 5.67 5.25
C ARG A 130 21.65 4.73 5.49
N ALA A 131 20.70 4.69 4.55
CA ALA A 131 19.56 3.80 4.64
C ALA A 131 19.24 3.17 3.30
N THR A 132 18.97 1.86 3.33
CA THR A 132 18.58 1.07 2.15
C THR A 132 17.30 0.32 2.46
N GLY A 133 16.38 0.27 1.49
CA GLY A 133 15.12 -0.46 1.62
C GLY A 133 14.80 -1.24 0.35
N TYR A 134 14.30 -2.46 0.52
CA TYR A 134 13.95 -3.37 -0.57
C TYR A 134 12.49 -3.81 -0.48
N ALA A 135 11.73 -3.64 -1.56
CA ALA A 135 10.40 -4.23 -1.70
C ALA A 135 10.55 -5.59 -2.41
N ILE A 136 10.28 -6.68 -1.69
CA ILE A 136 10.56 -8.05 -2.14
C ILE A 136 9.25 -8.74 -2.51
N HIS A 137 9.18 -9.24 -3.76
CA HIS A 137 8.06 -10.05 -4.21
C HIS A 137 8.10 -11.46 -3.61
N THR A 138 6.93 -11.96 -3.21
CA THR A 138 6.74 -13.34 -2.74
C THR A 138 5.41 -13.89 -3.25
N ASN A 139 5.11 -15.17 -3.01
CA ASN A 139 3.79 -15.74 -3.32
C ASN A 139 2.76 -15.51 -2.19
N GLY A 140 3.11 -14.73 -1.16
CA GLY A 140 2.22 -14.41 -0.05
C GLY A 140 1.12 -13.39 -0.42
N PRO A 141 0.22 -13.10 0.54
CA PRO A 141 -0.78 -12.05 0.38
C PRO A 141 -0.15 -10.71 -0.02
N ILE A 142 -0.86 -9.95 -0.85
CA ILE A 142 -0.40 -8.64 -1.32
C ILE A 142 -0.27 -7.71 -0.12
N ALA A 143 0.89 -7.08 0.02
CA ALA A 143 1.07 -6.01 0.99
C ALA A 143 1.04 -4.65 0.29
N GLY A 144 0.41 -3.68 0.94
CA GLY A 144 0.14 -2.37 0.39
C GLY A 144 0.03 -1.33 1.49
N ALA A 145 -0.78 -0.31 1.26
CA ALA A 145 -0.96 0.75 2.22
C ALA A 145 -1.71 0.25 3.46
N PHE A 146 -1.10 0.44 4.62
CA PHE A 146 -1.77 0.40 5.93
C PHE A 146 -1.32 1.64 6.69
N ARG A 147 -2.27 2.35 7.33
CA ARG A 147 -2.04 3.55 8.18
C ARG A 147 -0.66 3.54 8.84
N GLY A 148 0.13 4.55 8.49
CA GLY A 148 1.54 4.69 8.88
C GLY A 148 2.53 4.43 7.72
N PHE A 149 2.14 3.68 6.68
CA PHE A 149 2.95 3.46 5.48
C PHE A 149 4.41 3.05 5.79
N GLY A 150 4.58 2.00 6.58
CA GLY A 150 5.89 1.51 6.95
C GLY A 150 6.47 2.12 8.23
N VAL A 151 6.11 3.38 8.57
CA VAL A 151 6.69 4.05 9.75
C VAL A 151 6.46 3.26 11.05
N PRO A 152 5.26 2.71 11.35
CA PRO A 152 5.07 1.87 12.54
C PRO A 152 5.87 0.57 12.57
N GLN A 153 6.48 0.17 11.45
CA GLN A 153 7.41 -0.95 11.46
C GLN A 153 8.80 -0.48 11.89
N ALA A 154 9.18 0.73 11.49
CA ALA A 154 10.50 1.31 11.78
C ALA A 154 10.65 1.86 13.21
N THR A 155 9.53 2.18 13.88
CA THR A 155 9.44 2.87 15.18
C THR A 155 8.51 2.14 16.12
#